data_AF-A0A519UKZ7-F1
#
_entry.id   AF-A0A519UKZ7-F1
#
_cell.length_a   1.000
_cell.length_b   1.000
_cell.length_c   1.000
_cell.angle_alpha   90.00
_cell.angle_beta   90.00
_cell.angle_gamma   90.00
#
_symmetry.space_group_name_H-M   'P 1'
#
loop_
_entity.id
_entity.type
_entity.pdbx_description
1 polymer ?
#
loop_
_entity_poly.entity_id
_entity_poly.type
_entity_poly.pdbx_seq_one_letter_code
_entity_poly.pdbx_strand_id
1 'polypeptide(L)'
;MMSLVTLDYLFTILHLIIIGFNLFGWIYKPTRKLHFWFAMLTLSCWTILGIWYGIGYCPITDWQWNIKTQLGEQNLPGSFIKYFADKLTGSNINTTLVDVLTLLFFLIAIACSVKVNFFAKRFKSQ
;
A
#
# COMPACT_ATOMS: atom_id res chain seq x y z
N MET A 1 1.69 27.18 -10.27
CA MET A 1 2.36 26.00 -10.87
C MET A 1 2.99 25.20 -9.74
N MET A 2 2.48 24.01 -9.42
CA MET A 2 3.23 23.10 -8.55
C MET A 2 4.41 22.55 -9.33
N SER A 3 5.60 22.47 -8.73
CA SER A 3 6.73 21.82 -9.37
C SER A 3 6.51 20.31 -9.37
N LEU A 4 7.05 19.61 -10.37
CA LEU A 4 7.01 18.14 -10.45
C LEU A 4 7.58 17.49 -9.19
N VAL A 5 8.57 18.14 -8.56
CA VAL A 5 9.18 17.69 -7.30
C VAL A 5 8.16 17.72 -6.14
N THR A 6 7.38 18.80 -6.01
CA THR A 6 6.33 18.88 -4.97
C THR A 6 5.32 17.76 -5.13
N LEU A 7 4.97 17.42 -6.37
CA LEU A 7 4.01 16.37 -6.66
C LEU A 7 4.56 14.97 -6.35
N ASP A 8 5.84 14.71 -6.61
CA ASP A 8 6.51 13.47 -6.22
C ASP A 8 6.53 13.26 -4.69
N TYR A 9 6.84 14.32 -3.92
CA TYR A 9 6.77 14.26 -2.45
C TYR A 9 5.35 14.02 -1.96
N LEU A 10 4.36 14.68 -2.56
CA LEU A 10 2.94 14.48 -2.23
C LEU A 10 2.53 13.02 -2.48
N PHE A 11 2.88 12.44 -3.63
CA PHE A 11 2.58 11.05 -3.93
C PHE A 11 3.29 10.07 -3.00
N THR A 12 4.53 10.36 -2.62
CA THR A 12 5.28 9.55 -1.64
C THR A 12 4.58 9.56 -0.28
N ILE A 13 4.20 10.73 0.23
CA ILE A 13 3.48 10.86 1.51
C ILE A 13 2.12 10.15 1.43
N LEU A 14 1.40 10.33 0.32
CA LEU A 14 0.11 9.68 0.11
C LEU A 14 0.24 8.15 0.14
N HIS A 15 1.24 7.57 -0.55
CA HIS A 15 1.50 6.13 -0.50
C HIS A 15 1.82 5.66 0.92
N LEU A 16 2.66 6.38 1.67
CA LEU A 16 2.98 6.02 3.05
C LEU A 16 1.76 6.06 3.97
N ILE A 17 0.87 7.04 3.78
CA ILE A 17 -0.40 7.12 4.51
C ILE A 17 -1.31 5.93 4.15
N ILE A 18 -1.41 5.56 2.87
CA ILE A 18 -2.20 4.41 2.41
C ILE A 18 -1.68 3.11 3.01
N ILE A 19 -0.36 2.90 2.98
CA ILE A 19 0.30 1.72 3.56
C ILE A 19 0.07 1.70 5.08
N GLY A 20 0.32 2.82 5.76
CA GLY A 20 0.12 2.93 7.20
C GLY A 20 -1.34 2.70 7.61
N PHE A 21 -2.29 3.22 6.84
CA PHE A 21 -3.71 3.00 7.07
C PHE A 21 -4.08 1.53 6.87
N ASN A 22 -3.61 0.87 5.80
CA ASN A 22 -3.85 -0.56 5.57
C ASN A 22 -3.20 -1.46 6.64
N LEU A 23 -2.10 -1.05 7.26
CA LEU A 23 -1.42 -1.83 8.31
C LEU A 23 -2.02 -1.62 9.70
N PHE A 24 -2.46 -0.39 10.03
CA PHE A 24 -2.81 -0.02 11.40
C PHE A 24 -4.26 0.49 11.55
N GLY A 25 -4.98 0.78 10.47
CA GLY A 25 -6.31 1.37 10.51
C GLY A 25 -7.39 0.48 11.14
N TRP A 26 -7.13 -0.83 11.29
CA TRP A 26 -7.98 -1.76 12.02
C TRP A 26 -7.89 -1.63 13.55
N ILE A 27 -6.83 -1.01 14.09
CA ILE A 27 -6.63 -0.87 15.53
C ILE A 27 -7.71 0.03 16.14
N TYR A 28 -7.92 1.20 15.51
CA TYR A 28 -8.80 2.24 16.03
C TYR A 28 -10.28 1.94 15.76
N LYS A 29 -11.11 1.92 16.82
CA LYS A 29 -12.51 1.47 16.77
C LYS A 29 -13.38 2.15 15.70
N PRO A 30 -13.39 3.49 15.54
CA PRO A 30 -14.26 4.14 14.55
C PRO A 30 -13.79 3.91 13.11
N THR A 31 -12.49 3.69 12.87
CA THR A 31 -11.96 3.47 11.52
C THR A 31 -12.07 2.02 11.05
N ARG A 32 -12.45 1.06 11.90
CA ARG A 32 -12.50 -0.38 11.53
C ARG A 32 -13.35 -0.69 10.30
N LYS A 33 -14.53 -0.08 10.20
CA LYS A 33 -15.41 -0.29 9.03
C LYS A 33 -14.83 0.35 7.77
N LEU A 34 -14.29 1.56 7.90
CA LEU A 34 -13.65 2.28 6.79
C LEU A 34 -12.42 1.52 6.30
N HIS A 35 -11.56 1.09 7.23
CA HIS A 35 -10.40 0.26 6.96
C HIS A 35 -10.77 -1.02 6.22
N PHE A 36 -11.82 -1.72 6.64
CA PHE A 36 -12.25 -2.95 5.97
C PHE A 36 -12.59 -2.70 4.49
N TRP A 37 -13.43 -1.69 4.20
CA TRP A 37 -13.76 -1.34 2.81
C TRP A 37 -12.54 -0.89 2.01
N PHE A 38 -11.66 -0.11 2.64
CA PHE A 38 -10.44 0.38 2.01
C PHE A 38 -9.42 -0.74 1.71
N ALA A 39 -9.28 -1.69 2.63
CA ALA A 39 -8.46 -2.88 2.44
C ALA A 39 -9.05 -3.78 1.35
N MET A 40 -10.38 -3.95 1.27
CA MET A 40 -11.01 -4.70 0.18
C MET A 40 -10.80 -4.02 -1.18
N LEU A 41 -10.85 -2.69 -1.24
CA LEU A 41 -10.52 -1.95 -2.46
C LEU A 41 -9.04 -2.16 -2.84
N THR A 42 -8.13 -2.05 -1.87
CA THR A 42 -6.69 -2.28 -2.10
C THR A 42 -6.44 -3.71 -2.59
N LEU A 43 -7.07 -4.71 -1.96
CA LEU A 43 -7.00 -6.11 -2.38
C LEU A 43 -7.53 -6.28 -3.80
N SER A 44 -8.65 -5.63 -4.14
CA SER A 44 -9.23 -5.69 -5.49
C SER A 44 -8.28 -5.09 -6.53
N CYS A 45 -7.61 -3.98 -6.22
CA CYS A 45 -6.57 -3.43 -7.09
C CYS A 45 -5.43 -4.45 -7.27
N TRP A 46 -4.96 -5.10 -6.21
CA TRP A 46 -3.88 -6.08 -6.32
C TRP A 46 -4.29 -7.36 -7.02
N THR A 47 -5.54 -7.82 -6.90
CA THR A 47 -5.99 -9.04 -7.57
C THR A 47 -6.37 -8.80 -9.02
N ILE A 48 -6.99 -7.66 -9.34
CA ILE A 48 -7.43 -7.36 -10.71
C ILE A 48 -6.26 -6.80 -11.50
N LEU A 49 -5.62 -5.75 -11.00
CA LEU A 49 -4.53 -5.06 -11.71
C LEU A 49 -3.19 -5.78 -11.48
N GLY A 50 -3.00 -6.42 -10.33
CA GLY A 50 -1.74 -7.13 -10.07
C GLY A 50 -1.53 -8.39 -10.92
N ILE A 51 -2.55 -8.89 -11.62
CA ILE A 51 -2.37 -9.93 -12.67
C ILE A 51 -1.53 -9.37 -13.84
N TRP A 52 -1.66 -8.08 -14.15
CA TRP A 52 -0.93 -7.44 -15.24
C TRP A 52 0.32 -6.71 -14.77
N TYR A 53 0.25 -6.05 -13.61
CA TYR A 53 1.29 -5.14 -13.13
C TYR A 53 2.12 -5.68 -11.95
N GLY A 54 1.73 -6.81 -11.37
CA GLY A 54 2.42 -7.45 -10.24
C GLY A 54 1.74 -7.25 -8.88
N ILE A 55 2.15 -8.07 -7.91
CA ILE A 55 1.65 -8.02 -6.53
C ILE A 55 2.10 -6.70 -5.90
N GLY A 56 1.19 -6.00 -5.20
CA GLY A 56 1.54 -4.72 -4.60
C GLY A 56 1.22 -3.50 -5.46
N TYR A 57 0.73 -3.69 -6.69
CA TYR A 57 0.48 -2.60 -7.61
C TYR A 57 -0.62 -1.63 -7.13
N CYS A 58 -0.35 -0.33 -7.23
CA CYS A 58 -1.29 0.75 -6.94
C CYS A 58 -1.36 1.70 -8.15
N PRO A 59 -2.55 2.14 -8.61
CA PRO A 59 -2.66 3.11 -9.71
C PRO A 59 -1.92 4.43 -9.44
N ILE A 60 -1.78 4.80 -8.16
CA ILE A 60 -1.05 6.00 -7.74
C ILE A 60 0.45 5.88 -8.06
N THR A 61 0.99 4.65 -8.05
CA THR A 61 2.38 4.37 -8.42
C THR A 61 2.63 4.73 -9.88
N ASP A 62 1.71 4.42 -10.79
CA ASP A 62 1.85 4.80 -12.21
C ASP A 62 1.88 6.31 -12.42
N TRP A 63 1.01 7.04 -11.72
CA TRP A 63 1.03 8.50 -11.77
C TRP A 63 2.33 9.06 -11.21
N GLN A 64 2.80 8.52 -10.09
CA GLN A 64 4.09 8.91 -9.52
C GLN A 64 5.23 8.59 -10.49
N TRP A 65 5.18 7.46 -11.20
CA TRP A 65 6.25 7.03 -12.09
C TRP A 65 6.32 7.94 -13.30
N ASN A 66 5.16 8.35 -13.84
CA ASN A 66 5.11 9.34 -14.91
C ASN A 66 5.73 10.70 -14.51
N ILE A 67 5.64 11.08 -13.23
CA ILE A 67 6.27 12.30 -12.72
C ILE A 67 7.77 12.09 -12.56
N LYS A 68 8.17 10.95 -12.01
CA LYS A 68 9.59 10.60 -11.83
C LYS A 68 10.34 10.46 -13.15
N THR A 69 9.72 9.89 -14.17
CA THR A 69 10.31 9.82 -15.52
C THR A 69 10.47 11.20 -16.13
N GLN A 70 9.51 12.13 -15.93
CA GLN A 70 9.66 13.54 -16.33
C GLN A 70 10.76 14.26 -15.55
N LEU A 71 11.04 13.85 -14.31
CA LEU A 71 12.18 14.32 -13.51
C LEU A 71 13.51 13.66 -13.91
N GLY A 72 13.51 12.72 -14.87
CA GLY A 72 14.69 12.04 -15.38
C GLY A 72 15.08 10.76 -14.66
N GLU A 73 14.28 10.26 -13.71
CA GLU A 73 14.51 8.94 -13.09
C GLU A 73 14.17 7.82 -14.08
N GLN A 74 15.04 6.81 -14.17
CA GLN A 74 14.89 5.64 -15.03
C GLN A 74 15.03 4.35 -14.22
N ASN A 75 14.59 3.22 -14.80
CA ASN A 75 14.62 1.90 -14.16
C ASN A 75 13.80 1.82 -12.86
N LEU A 76 12.63 2.47 -12.85
CA LEU A 76 11.71 2.41 -11.71
C LEU A 76 11.11 1.00 -11.59
N PRO A 77 11.05 0.42 -10.38
CA PRO A 77 10.50 -0.92 -10.17
C PRO A 77 8.97 -0.92 -10.26
N GLY A 78 8.36 -2.09 -10.46
CA GLY A 78 6.90 -2.22 -10.57
C GLY A 78 6.11 -1.90 -9.29
N SER A 79 6.74 -1.91 -8.12
CA SER A 79 6.07 -1.63 -6.84
C SER A 79 6.75 -0.48 -6.06
N PHE A 80 5.93 0.40 -5.48
CA PHE A 80 6.41 1.52 -4.67
C PHE A 80 7.23 1.05 -3.46
N ILE A 81 6.85 -0.08 -2.86
CA ILE A 81 7.53 -0.61 -1.67
C ILE A 81 8.95 -1.06 -2.04
N LYS A 82 9.16 -1.70 -3.19
CA LYS A 82 10.50 -2.00 -3.68
C LYS A 82 11.30 -0.73 -3.90
N TYR A 83 10.72 0.25 -4.62
CA TYR A 83 11.38 1.54 -4.85
C TYR A 83 11.84 2.18 -3.54
N PHE A 84 10.95 2.23 -2.55
CA PHE A 84 11.23 2.85 -1.26
C PHE A 84 12.24 2.04 -0.44
N ALA A 85 12.18 0.71 -0.49
CA ALA A 85 13.13 -0.17 0.20
C ALA A 85 14.54 -0.08 -0.42
N ASP A 86 14.64 -0.04 -1.75
CA ASP A 86 15.91 0.14 -2.47
C ASP A 86 16.51 1.52 -2.15
N LYS A 87 15.68 2.57 -2.10
CA LYS A 87 16.11 3.92 -1.69
C LYS A 87 16.59 3.99 -0.25
N LEU A 88 15.93 3.30 0.68
CA LEU A 88 16.31 3.28 2.10
C LEU A 88 17.59 2.48 2.37
N THR A 89 17.75 1.34 1.70
CA THR A 89 18.89 0.44 1.91
C THR A 89 20.08 0.75 1.00
N GLY A 90 19.88 1.53 -0.07
CA GLY A 90 20.89 1.79 -1.09
C GLY A 90 21.25 0.54 -1.91
N SER A 91 20.46 -0.52 -1.82
CA SER A 91 20.73 -1.84 -2.44
C SER A 91 19.53 -2.30 -3.26
N ASN A 92 19.76 -3.09 -4.31
CA ASN A 92 18.68 -3.67 -5.11
C ASN A 92 18.12 -4.91 -4.39
N ILE A 93 17.09 -4.70 -3.55
CA ILE A 93 16.44 -5.80 -2.83
C ILE A 93 15.67 -6.66 -3.81
N ASN A 94 15.71 -7.97 -3.60
CA ASN A 94 14.94 -8.92 -4.41
C ASN A 94 13.44 -8.54 -4.44
N THR A 95 12.92 -8.30 -5.63
CA THR A 95 11.52 -7.87 -5.85
C THR A 95 10.53 -8.88 -5.27
N THR A 96 10.75 -10.18 -5.52
CA THR A 96 9.87 -11.25 -5.03
C THR A 96 9.82 -11.27 -3.51
N LEU A 97 10.95 -11.05 -2.83
CA LEU A 97 10.98 -10.97 -1.37
C LEU A 97 10.12 -9.81 -0.86
N VAL A 98 10.27 -8.61 -1.45
CA VAL A 98 9.49 -7.43 -1.07
C VAL A 98 8.01 -7.65 -1.29
N ASP A 99 7.63 -8.22 -2.44
CA ASP A 99 6.24 -8.46 -2.81
C ASP A 99 5.59 -9.52 -1.89
N VAL A 100 6.32 -10.58 -1.54
CA VAL A 100 5.84 -11.62 -0.60
C VAL A 100 5.64 -11.04 0.80
N LEU A 101 6.59 -10.26 1.32
CA LEU A 101 6.45 -9.62 2.63
C LEU A 101 5.28 -8.64 2.65
N THR A 102 5.17 -7.84 1.60
CA THR A 102 4.08 -6.88 1.39
C THR A 102 2.72 -7.58 1.43
N LEU A 103 2.56 -8.68 0.69
CA LEU A 103 1.35 -9.50 0.69
C LEU A 103 1.08 -10.11 2.06
N LEU A 104 2.10 -10.68 2.70
CA LEU A 104 1.97 -11.33 4.01
C LEU A 104 1.46 -10.36 5.07
N PHE A 105 2.10 -9.18 5.21
CA PHE A 105 1.68 -8.17 6.18
C PHE A 105 0.27 -7.64 5.89
N PHE A 106 -0.07 -7.47 4.62
CA PHE A 106 -1.40 -7.02 4.24
C PHE A 106 -2.49 -8.06 4.56
N LEU A 107 -2.24 -9.35 4.29
CA LEU A 107 -3.15 -10.42 4.64
C LEU A 107 -3.35 -10.54 6.16
N ILE A 108 -2.27 -10.39 6.94
CA ILE A 108 -2.35 -10.33 8.41
C ILE A 108 -3.23 -9.16 8.86
N ALA A 109 -3.04 -7.97 8.27
CA ALA A 109 -3.85 -6.80 8.61
C ALA A 109 -5.34 -6.99 8.27
N ILE A 110 -5.67 -7.61 7.14
CA ILE A 110 -7.05 -7.99 6.78
C ILE A 110 -7.61 -9.00 7.78
N ALA A 111 -6.86 -10.06 8.11
CA ALA A 111 -7.31 -11.08 9.06
C ALA A 111 -7.58 -10.47 10.45
N CYS A 112 -6.70 -9.57 10.92
CA CYS A 112 -6.92 -8.78 12.12
C CYS A 112 -8.18 -7.93 12.01
N SER A 113 -8.35 -7.20 10.90
CA SER A 113 -9.53 -6.37 10.63
C SER A 113 -10.83 -7.17 10.67
N VAL A 114 -10.87 -8.35 10.05
CA VAL A 114 -12.01 -9.27 10.09
C VAL A 114 -12.28 -9.72 11.53
N LYS A 115 -11.24 -10.12 12.28
CA LYS A 115 -11.37 -10.52 13.69
C LYS A 115 -11.98 -9.41 14.55
N VAL A 116 -11.47 -8.17 14.47
CA VAL A 116 -11.98 -7.06 15.30
C VAL A 116 -13.33 -6.49 14.84
N ASN A 117 -13.78 -6.75 13.60
CA ASN A 117 -15.08 -6.28 13.12
C ASN A 117 -16.20 -7.31 13.35
N PHE A 118 -15.92 -8.58 13.11
CA PHE A 118 -16.90 -9.67 13.16
C PHE A 118 -16.86 -10.46 14.47
N PHE A 119 -15.68 -10.75 15.03
CA PHE A 119 -15.56 -11.60 16.22
C PHE A 119 -15.54 -10.80 17.53
N ALA A 120 -15.01 -9.56 17.54
CA ALA A 120 -15.01 -8.72 18.76
C ALA A 120 -16.40 -8.18 19.14
N LYS A 121 -17.39 -8.21 18.22
CA LYS A 121 -18.79 -7.86 18.52
C LYS A 121 -19.50 -8.88 19.41
N ARG A 122 -18.94 -10.07 19.61
CA ARG A 122 -19.54 -11.12 20.43
C ARG A 122 -19.37 -10.92 21.95
N PHE A 123 -18.68 -9.85 22.37
CA PHE A 123 -18.47 -9.46 23.78
C PHE A 123 -19.24 -8.19 24.21
N LYS A 124 -20.37 -7.89 23.56
CA LYS A 124 -21.44 -7.07 24.15
C LYS A 124 -22.74 -7.86 24.08
N SER A 125 -22.81 -8.91 24.88
CA SER A 125 -24.07 -9.36 25.45
C SER A 125 -24.10 -8.79 26.87
N GLN A 126 -25.25 -8.20 27.20
CA GLN A 126 -25.60 -7.46 28.43
C GLN A 126 -25.31 -5.96 28.38
#